data_AF-A0A3L9DL90-F1
#
_entry.id   AF-A0A3L9DL90-F1
#
_cell.length_a   1.000
_cell.length_b   1.000
_cell.length_c   1.000
_cell.angle_alpha   90.00
_cell.angle_beta   90.00
_cell.angle_gamma   90.00
#
_symmetry.space_group_name_H-M   'P 1'
#
loop_
_entity.id
_entity.type
_entity.pdbx_description
1 polymer ?
#
loop_
_entity_poly.entity_id
_entity_poly.type
_entity_poly.pdbx_seq_one_letter_code
_entity_poly.pdbx_strand_id
1 'polypeptide(L)'
;MSEDKFLSDYSPRDAVWDTQRTLTDSVGGIYQTAAEFERYALRMASCSGLLRFGWSTIMETGETRLRLRSAQFCRVRHCPVCQWRRTLMWQARFYQALPKIVVDYPSSRWLFLTLTVRNCEIGELGTVLTAMNAAFKRMEKRKELSPVQGWIRATEVTRGKDGSAHPHFHCLLMVQPSWFKGKNYVKHERWVELWRDCLRVNYEPNIDIRAVKTKTGEV
;
A
#
# COMPACT_ATOMS: atom_id res chain seq x y z
N MET A 1 2.84 35.85 14.61
CA MET A 1 2.71 34.53 13.95
C MET A 1 4.09 33.93 13.94
N SER A 2 4.33 32.78 14.57
CA SER A 2 5.63 32.10 14.41
C SER A 2 5.75 31.67 12.96
N GLU A 3 6.89 31.91 12.32
CA GLU A 3 7.20 31.30 11.03
C GLU A 3 7.02 29.78 11.14
N ASP A 4 6.29 29.20 10.19
CA ASP A 4 6.19 27.76 10.08
C ASP A 4 7.58 27.19 9.84
N LYS A 5 8.06 26.38 10.79
CA LYS A 5 9.36 25.72 10.69
C LYS A 5 9.19 24.37 10.02
N PHE A 6 9.85 24.16 8.89
CA PHE A 6 9.84 22.90 8.18
C PHE A 6 11.00 22.02 8.65
N LEU A 7 10.84 20.70 8.58
CA LEU A 7 11.95 19.79 8.87
C LEU A 7 13.00 19.86 7.76
N SER A 8 12.60 20.17 6.53
CA SER A 8 13.52 20.45 5.43
C SER A 8 14.51 21.57 5.73
N ASP A 9 14.14 22.54 6.57
CA ASP A 9 15.01 23.66 6.96
C ASP A 9 16.19 23.18 7.83
N TYR A 10 16.01 22.07 8.54
CA TYR A 10 17.05 21.42 9.35
C TYR A 10 17.77 20.31 8.59
N SER A 11 17.07 19.60 7.71
CA SER A 11 17.57 18.45 6.97
C SER A 11 16.80 18.30 5.66
N PRO A 12 17.40 18.58 4.49
CA PRO A 12 16.71 18.48 3.20
C PRO A 12 16.13 17.09 2.91
N ARG A 13 16.69 16.04 3.53
CA ARG A 13 16.20 14.65 3.41
C ARG A 13 14.84 14.44 4.08
N ASP A 14 14.44 15.33 4.99
CA ASP A 14 13.20 15.24 5.75
C ASP A 14 12.02 15.99 5.11
N ALA A 15 12.18 16.55 3.90
CA ALA A 15 11.13 17.25 3.15
C ALA A 15 9.84 16.42 2.92
N VAL A 16 9.94 15.08 3.00
CA VAL A 16 8.77 14.20 2.96
C VAL A 16 7.82 14.44 4.13
N TRP A 17 8.33 14.80 5.32
CA TRP A 17 7.48 15.14 6.46
C TRP A 17 6.66 16.39 6.19
N ASP A 18 7.27 17.42 5.62
CA ASP A 18 6.62 18.68 5.30
C ASP A 18 5.49 18.43 4.29
N THR A 19 5.79 17.65 3.24
CA THR A 19 4.79 17.23 2.25
C THR A 19 3.61 16.50 2.91
N GLN A 20 3.89 15.51 3.76
CA GLN A 20 2.84 14.72 4.42
C GLN A 20 2.05 15.55 5.44
N ARG A 21 2.70 16.50 6.12
CA ARG A 21 2.09 17.42 7.07
C ARG A 21 1.12 18.36 6.33
N THR A 22 1.54 19.01 5.26
CA THR A 22 0.69 19.87 4.42
C THR A 22 -0.54 19.13 3.88
N LEU A 23 -0.37 17.89 3.41
CA LEU A 23 -1.49 17.06 2.99
C LEU A 23 -2.42 16.73 4.17
N THR A 24 -1.87 16.53 5.37
CA THR A 24 -2.64 16.27 6.59
C THR A 24 -3.44 17.49 7.03
N ASP A 25 -2.88 18.69 6.92
CA ASP A 25 -3.62 19.93 7.16
C ASP A 25 -4.75 20.12 6.14
N SER A 26 -4.49 19.83 4.88
CA SER A 26 -5.51 19.88 3.82
C SER A 26 -6.69 18.94 4.10
N VAL A 27 -6.43 17.68 4.47
CA VAL A 27 -7.48 16.73 4.84
C VAL A 27 -8.16 17.11 6.16
N GLY A 28 -7.41 17.70 7.10
CA GLY A 28 -7.97 18.26 8.33
C GLY A 28 -8.97 19.37 8.06
N GLY A 29 -8.65 20.28 7.13
CA GLY A 29 -9.54 21.33 6.66
C GLY A 29 -10.82 20.79 6.01
N ILE A 30 -10.71 19.72 5.21
CA ILE A 30 -11.90 19.03 4.67
C ILE A 30 -12.80 18.50 5.80
N TYR A 31 -12.23 17.82 6.80
CA TYR A 31 -13.04 17.34 7.93
C TYR A 31 -13.67 18.47 8.74
N GLN A 32 -13.01 19.62 8.84
CA GLN A 32 -13.55 20.78 9.56
C GLN A 32 -14.81 21.35 8.90
N THR A 33 -15.03 21.10 7.60
CA THR A 33 -16.24 21.58 6.89
C THR A 33 -17.54 20.95 7.36
N ALA A 34 -17.49 19.83 8.08
CA ALA A 34 -18.66 19.11 8.58
C ALA A 34 -18.54 18.85 10.09
N ALA A 35 -19.54 19.30 10.85
CA ALA A 35 -19.54 19.22 12.32
C ALA A 35 -19.36 17.79 12.84
N GLU A 36 -19.88 16.78 12.12
CA GLU A 36 -19.72 15.37 12.47
C GLU A 36 -18.26 14.88 12.47
N PHE A 37 -17.35 15.57 11.76
CA PHE A 37 -15.94 15.20 11.65
C PHE A 37 -14.98 16.14 12.39
N GLU A 38 -15.50 17.07 13.19
CA GLU A 38 -14.69 18.04 13.96
C GLU A 38 -13.60 17.35 14.79
N ARG A 39 -13.94 16.25 15.47
CA ARG A 39 -12.98 15.46 16.26
C ARG A 39 -11.83 14.90 15.43
N TYR A 40 -12.06 14.56 14.16
CA TYR A 40 -11.00 14.10 13.26
C TYR A 40 -10.10 15.26 12.82
N ALA A 41 -10.67 16.42 12.49
CA ALA A 41 -9.92 17.62 12.19
C ALA A 41 -8.97 18.01 13.33
N LEU A 42 -9.50 18.09 14.56
CA LEU A 42 -8.71 18.43 15.76
C LEU A 42 -7.55 17.46 15.99
N ARG A 43 -7.81 16.14 15.88
CA ARG A 43 -6.76 15.13 16.03
C ARG A 43 -5.70 15.25 14.93
N MET A 44 -6.10 15.55 13.70
CA MET A 44 -5.18 15.69 12.56
C MET A 44 -4.32 16.94 12.67
N ALA A 45 -4.85 18.04 13.23
CA ALA A 45 -4.08 19.24 13.55
C ALA A 45 -2.92 18.95 14.51
N SER A 46 -3.14 18.13 15.55
CA SER A 46 -2.08 17.74 16.48
C SER A 46 -1.20 16.58 15.99
N CYS A 47 -1.49 15.97 14.83
CA CYS A 47 -0.72 14.85 14.32
C CYS A 47 0.70 15.30 13.95
N SER A 48 1.71 14.51 14.29
CA SER A 48 3.14 14.82 14.09
C SER A 48 3.59 16.19 14.61
N GLY A 49 2.83 16.84 15.49
CA GLY A 49 3.22 18.11 16.10
C GLY A 49 4.43 17.97 17.06
N LEU A 50 4.72 16.74 17.50
CA LEU A 50 5.93 16.43 18.24
C LEU A 50 6.63 15.20 17.65
N LEU A 51 7.86 15.41 17.20
CA LEU A 51 8.77 14.38 16.73
C LEU A 51 10.03 14.40 17.60
N ARG A 52 10.37 13.26 18.20
CA ARG A 52 11.61 13.12 18.98
C ARG A 52 12.59 12.29 18.19
N PHE A 53 13.72 12.89 17.86
CA PHE A 53 14.83 12.23 17.20
C PHE A 53 15.91 11.90 18.22
N GLY A 54 16.66 10.85 17.93
CA GLY A 54 17.87 10.52 18.67
C GLY A 54 18.96 10.07 17.71
N TRP A 55 20.20 10.36 18.06
CA TRP A 55 21.34 9.88 17.31
C TRP A 55 21.38 8.34 17.28
N SER A 56 21.78 7.81 16.13
CA SER A 56 21.96 6.39 15.90
C SER A 56 23.15 6.21 14.97
N THR A 57 24.17 5.53 15.45
CA THR A 57 25.31 5.10 14.63
C THR A 57 24.97 3.77 13.97
N ILE A 58 25.19 3.68 12.66
CA ILE A 58 25.10 2.43 11.91
C ILE A 58 26.40 1.67 12.15
N MET A 59 26.32 0.48 12.76
CA MET A 59 27.52 -0.28 13.14
C MET A 59 28.36 -0.70 11.93
N GLU A 60 27.73 -1.00 10.79
CA GLU A 60 28.48 -1.43 9.60
C GLU A 60 29.25 -0.30 8.91
N THR A 61 28.77 0.95 8.98
CA THR A 61 29.36 2.08 8.23
C THR A 61 29.99 3.16 9.10
N GLY A 62 29.75 3.14 10.42
CA GLY A 62 30.15 4.20 11.34
C GLY A 62 29.36 5.52 11.17
N GLU A 63 28.47 5.60 10.18
CA GLU A 63 27.67 6.81 9.90
C GLU A 63 26.67 7.03 11.04
N THR A 64 26.67 8.25 11.58
CA THR A 64 25.72 8.65 12.62
C THR A 64 24.61 9.49 12.01
N ARG A 65 23.36 9.08 12.24
CA ARG A 65 22.17 9.77 11.73
C ARG A 65 21.12 9.98 12.81
N LEU A 66 20.35 11.05 12.68
CA LEU A 66 19.14 11.24 13.47
C LEU A 66 18.10 10.21 13.02
N ARG A 67 17.59 9.41 13.97
CA ARG A 67 16.45 8.53 13.76
C ARG A 67 15.28 8.99 14.60
N LEU A 68 14.09 8.95 14.02
CA LEU A 68 12.86 9.17 14.76
C LEU A 68 12.68 8.07 15.82
N ARG A 69 12.66 8.44 17.10
CA ARG A 69 12.47 7.55 18.24
C ARG A 69 11.02 7.48 18.68
N SER A 70 10.34 8.62 18.70
CA SER A 70 8.91 8.68 19.01
C SER A 70 8.23 9.83 18.28
N ALA A 71 6.94 9.67 18.04
CA ALA A 71 6.10 10.67 17.39
C ALA A 71 4.66 10.52 17.87
N GLN A 72 3.94 11.64 17.94
CA GLN A 72 2.51 11.64 18.25
C GLN A 72 1.70 11.52 16.96
N PHE A 73 1.06 10.37 16.75
CA PHE A 73 0.23 10.13 15.57
C PHE A 73 -1.25 10.10 15.93
N CYS A 74 -2.06 10.79 15.14
CA CYS A 74 -3.50 10.86 15.39
C CYS A 74 -4.21 9.53 15.11
N ARG A 75 -3.69 8.69 14.21
CA ARG A 75 -4.30 7.43 13.74
C ARG A 75 -5.68 7.59 13.09
N VAL A 76 -6.05 8.79 12.65
CA VAL A 76 -7.26 8.99 11.82
C VAL A 76 -7.05 8.26 10.50
N ARG A 77 -8.09 7.55 10.04
CA ARG A 77 -8.02 6.64 8.89
C ARG A 77 -7.48 7.30 7.63
N HIS A 78 -7.82 8.56 7.38
CA HIS A 78 -7.41 9.27 6.17
C HIS A 78 -6.30 10.31 6.42
N CYS A 79 -5.64 10.29 7.58
CA CYS A 79 -4.50 11.17 7.85
C CYS A 79 -3.27 10.74 7.00
N PRO A 80 -2.80 11.58 6.06
CA PRO A 80 -1.64 11.28 5.21
C PRO A 80 -0.38 10.92 5.99
N VAL A 81 0.00 11.69 7.02
CA VAL A 81 1.14 11.33 7.90
C VAL A 81 0.97 9.93 8.49
N CYS A 82 -0.19 9.63 9.08
CA CYS A 82 -0.42 8.32 9.69
C CYS A 82 -0.41 7.18 8.67
N GLN A 83 -0.97 7.42 7.47
CA GLN A 83 -0.99 6.44 6.39
C GLN A 83 0.42 6.16 5.86
N TRP A 84 1.19 7.20 5.58
CA TRP A 84 2.58 7.08 5.16
C TRP A 84 3.42 6.32 6.20
N ARG A 85 3.32 6.71 7.48
CA ARG A 85 4.05 6.03 8.57
C ARG A 85 3.62 4.57 8.73
N ARG A 86 2.34 4.27 8.49
CA ARG A 86 1.82 2.89 8.47
C ARG A 86 2.43 2.08 7.33
N THR A 87 2.54 2.66 6.13
CA THR A 87 3.20 2.01 4.98
C THR A 87 4.66 1.68 5.30
N LEU A 88 5.42 2.63 5.85
CA LEU A 88 6.82 2.39 6.25
C LEU A 88 6.96 1.31 7.31
N MET A 89 6.05 1.27 8.28
CA MET A 89 6.03 0.23 9.31
C MET A 89 5.78 -1.16 8.71
N TRP A 90 4.81 -1.29 7.80
CA TRP A 90 4.54 -2.57 7.13
C TRP A 90 5.69 -3.01 6.24
N GLN A 91 6.31 -2.07 5.52
CA GLN A 91 7.50 -2.34 4.72
C GLN A 91 8.65 -2.86 5.61
N ALA A 92 8.90 -2.22 6.75
CA ALA A 92 9.94 -2.67 7.69
C ALA A 92 9.65 -4.07 8.25
N ARG A 93 8.40 -4.36 8.62
CA ARG A 93 7.99 -5.70 9.07
C ARG A 93 8.19 -6.76 7.98
N PHE A 94 7.84 -6.43 6.74
CA PHE A 94 8.05 -7.33 5.61
C PHE A 94 9.55 -7.61 5.40
N TYR A 95 10.41 -6.59 5.40
CA TYR A 95 11.86 -6.79 5.30
C TYR A 95 12.46 -7.58 6.45
N GLN A 96 11.92 -7.47 7.67
CA GLN A 96 12.35 -8.29 8.81
C GLN A 96 11.95 -9.76 8.64
N ALA A 97 10.78 -10.04 8.06
CA ALA A 97 10.31 -11.40 7.81
C ALA A 97 10.97 -12.06 6.58
N LEU A 98 11.39 -11.25 5.60
CA LEU A 98 11.86 -11.72 4.30
C LEU A 98 13.05 -12.71 4.37
N PRO A 99 14.09 -12.52 5.21
CA PRO A 99 15.19 -13.49 5.31
C PRO A 99 14.72 -14.89 5.68
N LYS A 100 13.79 -15.01 6.63
CA LYS A 100 13.22 -16.31 7.02
C LYS A 100 12.42 -16.93 5.87
N ILE A 101 11.63 -16.12 5.15
CA ILE A 101 10.86 -16.59 3.99
C ILE A 101 11.80 -17.11 2.90
N VAL A 102 12.90 -16.43 2.63
CA VAL A 102 13.89 -16.85 1.62
C VAL A 102 14.57 -18.16 2.02
N VAL A 103 14.88 -18.36 3.31
CA VAL A 103 15.45 -19.62 3.81
C VAL A 103 14.44 -20.77 3.74
N ASP A 104 13.20 -20.54 4.17
CA ASP A 104 12.15 -21.57 4.22
C ASP A 104 11.63 -21.92 2.81
N TYR A 105 11.73 -20.99 1.85
CA TYR A 105 11.21 -21.11 0.49
C TYR A 105 12.23 -20.67 -0.59
N PRO A 106 13.42 -21.31 -0.66
CA PRO A 106 14.57 -20.80 -1.41
C PRO A 106 14.39 -20.76 -2.92
N SER A 107 13.56 -21.64 -3.46
CA SER A 107 13.24 -21.69 -4.89
C SER A 107 12.03 -20.84 -5.27
N SER A 108 11.30 -20.29 -4.30
CA SER A 108 10.04 -19.63 -4.59
C SER A 108 10.25 -18.31 -5.33
N ARG A 109 9.32 -18.02 -6.23
CA ARG A 109 9.33 -16.85 -7.09
C ARG A 109 8.16 -15.95 -6.76
N TRP A 110 8.28 -14.68 -7.12
CA TRP A 110 7.26 -13.69 -6.85
C TRP A 110 6.56 -13.25 -8.14
N LEU A 111 5.24 -13.13 -8.08
CA LEU A 111 4.41 -12.51 -9.10
C LEU A 111 3.86 -11.20 -8.54
N PHE A 112 3.89 -10.15 -9.35
CA PHE A 112 3.16 -8.92 -9.10
C PHE A 112 1.86 -8.97 -9.89
N LEU A 113 0.73 -8.84 -9.20
CA LEU A 113 -0.61 -8.88 -9.76
C LEU A 113 -1.36 -7.59 -9.38
N THR A 114 -1.92 -6.89 -10.37
CA THR A 114 -2.81 -5.74 -10.15
C THR A 114 -4.22 -6.10 -10.57
N LEU A 115 -5.17 -5.97 -9.64
CA LEU A 115 -6.59 -6.23 -9.87
C LEU A 115 -7.37 -4.91 -9.88
N THR A 116 -7.98 -4.56 -11.00
CA THR A 116 -8.76 -3.31 -11.13
C THR A 116 -10.26 -3.56 -11.25
N VAL A 117 -11.04 -2.49 -11.16
CA VAL A 117 -12.45 -2.45 -11.52
C VAL A 117 -12.68 -1.23 -12.42
N ARG A 118 -13.84 -1.14 -13.09
CA ARG A 118 -14.21 0.12 -13.74
C ARG A 118 -14.25 1.23 -12.70
N ASN A 119 -13.83 2.42 -13.09
CA ASN A 119 -13.93 3.58 -12.22
C ASN A 119 -15.35 3.73 -11.69
N CYS A 120 -15.46 4.19 -10.46
CA CYS A 120 -16.72 4.39 -9.78
C CYS A 120 -16.83 5.82 -9.29
N GLU A 121 -18.05 6.30 -9.11
CA GLU A 121 -18.30 7.55 -8.42
C GLU A 121 -17.74 7.49 -7.00
N ILE A 122 -17.23 8.62 -6.49
CA ILE A 122 -16.58 8.67 -5.17
C ILE A 122 -17.55 8.20 -4.07
N GLY A 123 -18.83 8.53 -4.18
CA GLY A 123 -19.87 8.09 -3.24
C GLY A 123 -20.04 6.55 -3.19
N GLU A 124 -19.77 5.86 -4.29
CA GLU A 124 -19.88 4.40 -4.40
C GLU A 124 -18.61 3.65 -4.02
N LEU A 125 -17.50 4.36 -3.78
CA LEU A 125 -16.20 3.76 -3.51
C LEU A 125 -16.24 2.76 -2.34
N GLY A 126 -16.99 3.07 -1.27
CA GLY A 126 -17.14 2.17 -0.13
C GLY A 126 -17.80 0.84 -0.49
N THR A 127 -18.88 0.90 -1.28
CA THR A 127 -19.62 -0.25 -1.81
C THR A 127 -18.72 -1.08 -2.73
N VAL A 128 -18.03 -0.43 -3.66
CA VAL A 128 -17.12 -1.07 -4.62
C VAL A 128 -15.96 -1.75 -3.90
N LEU A 129 -15.31 -1.11 -2.93
CA LEU A 129 -14.25 -1.72 -2.13
C LEU A 129 -14.74 -2.94 -1.34
N THR A 130 -15.98 -2.89 -0.82
CA THR A 130 -16.59 -4.05 -0.15
C THR A 130 -16.78 -5.22 -1.12
N ALA A 131 -17.30 -4.94 -2.32
CA ALA A 131 -17.46 -5.94 -3.38
C ALA A 131 -16.12 -6.52 -3.83
N MET A 132 -15.09 -5.68 -4.03
CA MET A 132 -13.74 -6.12 -4.39
C MET A 132 -13.12 -7.01 -3.30
N ASN A 133 -13.27 -6.66 -2.01
CA ASN A 133 -12.78 -7.49 -0.91
C ASN A 133 -13.48 -8.86 -0.88
N ALA A 134 -14.79 -8.90 -1.11
CA ALA A 134 -15.53 -10.15 -1.20
C ALA A 134 -15.12 -10.97 -2.44
N ALA A 135 -14.83 -10.31 -3.56
CA ALA A 135 -14.33 -10.94 -4.78
C ALA A 135 -12.95 -11.57 -4.56
N PHE A 136 -12.05 -10.88 -3.87
CA PHE A 136 -10.73 -11.41 -3.54
C PHE A 136 -10.83 -12.67 -2.66
N LYS A 137 -11.70 -12.67 -1.63
CA LYS A 137 -11.99 -13.87 -0.82
C LYS A 137 -12.56 -15.04 -1.62
N ARG A 138 -13.30 -14.77 -2.71
CA ARG A 138 -13.76 -15.82 -3.64
C ARG A 138 -12.61 -16.32 -4.49
N MET A 139 -11.78 -15.42 -4.99
CA MET A 139 -10.62 -15.70 -5.82
C MET A 139 -9.61 -16.59 -5.08
N GLU A 140 -9.36 -16.33 -3.78
CA GLU A 140 -8.52 -17.17 -2.90
C GLU A 140 -8.90 -18.66 -2.91
N LYS A 141 -10.17 -18.98 -3.18
CA LYS A 141 -10.70 -20.35 -3.18
C LYS A 141 -10.66 -21.01 -4.56
N ARG A 142 -10.20 -20.30 -5.59
CA ARG A 142 -10.18 -20.79 -6.97
C ARG A 142 -8.96 -21.68 -7.19
N LYS A 143 -9.10 -22.70 -8.05
CA LYS A 143 -8.02 -23.64 -8.37
C LYS A 143 -6.76 -22.96 -8.91
N GLU A 144 -6.92 -21.83 -9.60
CA GLU A 144 -5.83 -21.03 -10.14
C GLU A 144 -4.95 -20.43 -9.03
N LEU A 145 -5.50 -20.22 -7.83
CA LEU A 145 -4.78 -19.72 -6.66
C LEU A 145 -4.27 -20.81 -5.73
N SER A 146 -4.70 -22.07 -5.90
CA SER A 146 -4.25 -23.16 -5.03
C SER A 146 -2.72 -23.39 -5.03
N PRO A 147 -1.97 -23.14 -6.12
CA PRO A 147 -0.51 -23.27 -6.10
C PRO A 147 0.23 -22.06 -5.49
N VAL A 148 -0.48 -21.00 -5.10
CA VAL A 148 0.11 -19.82 -4.45
C VAL A 148 0.39 -20.14 -2.98
N GLN A 149 1.66 -20.06 -2.58
CA GLN A 149 2.12 -20.42 -1.24
C GLN A 149 1.78 -19.35 -0.19
N GLY A 150 1.60 -18.10 -0.64
CA GLY A 150 1.26 -16.97 0.20
C GLY A 150 1.20 -15.69 -0.61
N TRP A 151 0.61 -14.64 -0.05
CA TRP A 151 0.51 -13.36 -0.71
C TRP A 151 0.42 -12.20 0.29
N ILE A 152 0.82 -11.02 -0.17
CA ILE A 152 0.46 -9.74 0.46
C ILE A 152 -0.37 -8.93 -0.53
N ARG A 153 -1.29 -8.12 -0.01
CA ARG A 153 -2.17 -7.27 -0.80
C ARG A 153 -2.29 -5.89 -0.19
N ALA A 154 -2.17 -4.85 -1.02
CA ALA A 154 -2.49 -3.47 -0.68
C ALA A 154 -3.67 -2.98 -1.53
N THR A 155 -4.50 -2.13 -0.94
CA THR A 155 -5.55 -1.41 -1.65
C THR A 155 -5.06 0.00 -1.95
N GLU A 156 -5.16 0.40 -3.21
CA GLU A 156 -4.84 1.73 -3.68
C GLU A 156 -6.06 2.32 -4.38
N VAL A 157 -6.26 3.63 -4.22
CA VAL A 157 -7.32 4.37 -4.90
C VAL A 157 -6.69 5.59 -5.54
N THR A 158 -6.70 5.63 -6.86
CA THR A 158 -6.27 6.81 -7.63
C THR A 158 -7.49 7.59 -8.10
N ARG A 159 -7.30 8.87 -8.45
CA ARG A 159 -8.35 9.74 -8.98
C ARG A 159 -8.26 9.78 -10.51
N GLY A 160 -9.38 9.46 -11.17
CA GLY A 160 -9.54 9.61 -12.61
C GLY A 160 -9.52 11.09 -13.03
N LYS A 161 -9.24 11.35 -14.31
CA LYS A 161 -9.24 12.72 -14.86
C LYS A 161 -10.61 13.39 -14.80
N ASP A 162 -11.66 12.58 -14.88
CA ASP A 162 -13.07 12.95 -14.74
C ASP A 162 -13.51 13.12 -13.27
N GLY A 163 -12.60 12.89 -12.31
CA GLY A 163 -12.90 12.97 -10.87
C GLY A 163 -13.41 11.68 -10.26
N SER A 164 -13.63 10.62 -11.06
CA SER A 164 -14.01 9.30 -10.57
C SER A 164 -12.91 8.65 -9.72
N ALA A 165 -13.26 7.64 -8.92
CA ALA A 165 -12.32 6.84 -8.16
C ALA A 165 -11.92 5.58 -8.94
N HIS A 166 -10.62 5.29 -8.97
CA HIS A 166 -10.04 4.09 -9.57
C HIS A 166 -9.42 3.20 -8.48
N PRO A 167 -10.25 2.40 -7.77
CA PRO A 167 -9.76 1.46 -6.78
C PRO A 167 -9.14 0.23 -7.44
N HIS A 168 -8.00 -0.21 -6.92
CA HIS A 168 -7.31 -1.40 -7.38
C HIS A 168 -6.54 -2.06 -6.24
N PHE A 169 -6.23 -3.35 -6.42
CA PHE A 169 -5.38 -4.10 -5.51
C PHE A 169 -4.03 -4.36 -6.15
N HIS A 170 -2.97 -4.11 -5.39
CA HIS A 170 -1.63 -4.60 -5.70
C HIS A 170 -1.35 -5.82 -4.83
N CYS A 171 -1.04 -6.93 -5.48
CA CYS A 171 -0.77 -8.21 -4.85
C CYS A 171 0.66 -8.65 -5.19
N LEU A 172 1.36 -9.15 -4.19
CA LEU A 172 2.63 -9.86 -4.37
C LEU A 172 2.37 -11.32 -3.97
N LEU A 173 2.40 -12.21 -4.95
CA LEU A 173 2.10 -13.64 -4.78
C LEU A 173 3.40 -14.45 -4.79
N MET A 174 3.53 -15.41 -3.88
CA MET A 174 4.65 -16.35 -3.83
C MET A 174 4.24 -17.68 -4.47
N VAL A 175 5.01 -18.15 -5.45
CA VAL A 175 4.73 -19.37 -6.22
C VAL A 175 5.98 -20.22 -6.39
N GLN A 176 5.81 -21.52 -6.52
CA GLN A 176 6.88 -22.45 -6.87
C GLN A 176 7.36 -22.24 -8.32
N PRO A 177 8.63 -22.55 -8.67
CA PRO A 177 9.12 -22.46 -10.05
C PRO A 177 8.30 -23.23 -11.08
N SER A 178 7.67 -24.34 -10.66
CA SER A 178 6.79 -25.16 -11.51
C SER A 178 5.58 -24.39 -12.04
N TRP A 179 5.23 -23.25 -11.44
CA TRP A 179 4.24 -22.31 -11.97
C TRP A 179 4.53 -21.92 -13.42
N PHE A 180 5.80 -21.71 -13.79
CA PHE A 180 6.19 -21.19 -15.10
C PHE A 180 6.40 -22.26 -16.17
N LYS A 181 6.42 -23.55 -15.79
CA LYS A 181 6.86 -24.66 -16.66
C LYS A 181 5.79 -25.73 -16.86
N GLY A 182 4.56 -25.51 -16.40
CA GLY A 182 3.57 -26.59 -16.38
C GLY A 182 2.12 -26.15 -16.24
N LYS A 183 1.29 -27.08 -15.79
CA LYS A 183 -0.18 -26.98 -15.71
C LYS A 183 -0.70 -25.87 -14.78
N ASN A 184 0.17 -25.35 -13.91
CA ASN A 184 -0.18 -24.30 -12.94
C ASN A 184 -0.06 -22.89 -13.54
N TYR A 185 0.52 -22.72 -14.73
CA TYR A 185 0.62 -21.43 -15.37
C TYR A 185 -0.78 -20.91 -15.74
N VAL A 186 -1.12 -19.72 -15.23
CA VAL A 186 -2.38 -19.05 -15.55
C VAL A 186 -2.10 -17.94 -16.55
N LYS A 187 -2.63 -18.10 -17.79
CA LYS A 187 -2.55 -17.09 -18.85
C LYS A 187 -3.26 -15.81 -18.42
N HIS A 188 -2.83 -14.66 -18.98
CA HIS A 188 -3.43 -13.35 -18.70
C HIS A 188 -4.95 -13.33 -18.89
N GLU A 189 -5.46 -13.81 -20.03
CA GLU A 189 -6.90 -13.89 -20.31
C GLU A 189 -7.65 -14.65 -19.21
N ARG A 190 -7.06 -15.72 -18.69
CA ARG A 190 -7.66 -16.49 -17.60
C ARG A 190 -7.72 -15.71 -16.29
N TRP A 191 -6.75 -14.83 -16.01
CA TRP A 191 -6.82 -13.93 -14.86
C TRP A 191 -7.94 -12.90 -14.98
N VAL A 192 -8.14 -12.36 -16.18
CA VAL A 192 -9.21 -11.42 -16.49
C VAL A 192 -10.58 -12.08 -16.24
N GLU A 193 -10.82 -13.26 -16.82
CA GLU A 193 -12.03 -14.06 -16.60
C GLU A 193 -12.22 -14.38 -15.11
N LEU A 194 -11.17 -14.86 -14.45
CA LEU A 194 -11.21 -15.25 -13.04
C LEU A 194 -11.64 -14.08 -12.16
N TRP A 195 -11.04 -12.91 -12.39
CA TRP A 195 -11.35 -11.72 -11.63
C TRP A 195 -12.76 -11.20 -11.94
N ARG A 196 -13.18 -11.17 -13.21
CA ARG A 196 -14.55 -10.85 -13.62
C ARG A 196 -15.57 -11.73 -12.89
N ASP A 197 -15.39 -13.05 -12.95
CA ASP A 197 -16.31 -14.03 -12.33
C ASP A 197 -16.35 -13.84 -10.80
N CYS A 198 -15.19 -13.63 -10.19
CA CYS A 198 -15.10 -13.39 -8.75
C CYS A 198 -15.73 -12.05 -8.38
N LEU A 199 -15.58 -11.02 -9.20
CA LEU A 199 -16.17 -9.70 -8.98
C LEU A 199 -17.68 -9.69 -9.28
N ARG A 200 -18.17 -10.64 -10.09
CA ARG A 200 -19.56 -10.77 -10.56
C ARG A 200 -20.01 -9.58 -11.40
N VAL A 201 -19.17 -9.20 -12.37
CA VAL A 201 -19.46 -8.12 -13.30
C VAL A 201 -19.62 -8.65 -14.72
N ASN A 202 -20.32 -7.88 -15.56
CA ASN A 202 -20.62 -8.21 -16.96
C ASN A 202 -19.62 -7.59 -17.96
N TYR A 203 -18.43 -7.22 -17.50
CA TYR A 203 -17.37 -6.63 -18.32
C TYR A 203 -16.01 -7.26 -18.01
N GLU A 204 -15.05 -7.13 -18.92
CA GLU A 204 -13.68 -7.56 -18.66
C GLU A 204 -12.88 -6.49 -17.89
N PRO A 205 -12.44 -6.77 -16.65
CA PRO A 205 -11.60 -5.85 -15.89
C PRO A 205 -10.16 -5.83 -16.43
N ASN A 206 -9.46 -4.72 -16.23
CA ASN A 206 -8.03 -4.65 -16.56
C ASN A 206 -7.20 -5.33 -15.46
N ILE A 207 -6.28 -6.20 -15.86
CA ILE A 207 -5.36 -6.91 -14.97
C ILE A 207 -3.95 -6.74 -15.48
N ASP A 208 -3.00 -6.50 -14.58
CA ASP A 208 -1.57 -6.63 -14.85
C ASP A 208 -1.03 -7.83 -14.06
N ILE A 209 -0.31 -8.74 -14.71
CA ILE A 209 0.41 -9.81 -14.02
C ILE A 209 1.79 -10.02 -14.62
N ARG A 210 2.81 -10.02 -13.77
CA ARG A 210 4.21 -10.16 -14.19
C ARG A 210 5.06 -10.84 -13.12
N ALA A 211 6.08 -11.58 -13.56
CA ALA A 211 7.11 -12.07 -12.66
C ALA A 211 7.95 -10.90 -12.13
N VAL A 212 8.21 -10.89 -10.82
CA VAL A 212 9.14 -9.93 -10.22
C VAL A 212 10.56 -10.35 -10.59
N LYS A 213 11.28 -9.45 -11.26
CA LYS A 213 12.68 -9.66 -11.63
C LYS A 213 13.59 -9.36 -10.45
N THR A 214 14.60 -10.18 -10.24
CA THR A 214 15.72 -9.86 -9.34
C THR A 214 16.57 -8.76 -9.98
N LYS A 215 17.22 -7.92 -9.16
CA LYS A 215 18.08 -6.83 -9.66
C LYS A 215 19.29 -7.33 -10.47
N THR A 216 19.64 -8.61 -10.37
CA THR A 216 20.69 -9.26 -11.17
C THR A 216 20.21 -9.77 -12.53
N GLY A 217 18.92 -9.66 -12.87
CA GLY A 217 18.41 -10.04 -14.19
C GLY A 217 18.34 -11.55 -14.45
N GLU A 218 18.69 -12.39 -13.46
CA GLU A 218 18.62 -13.84 -13.60
C GLU A 218 17.17 -14.34 -13.40
N VAL A 219 16.67 -15.05 -14.40
CA VAL A 219 15.29 -15.56 -14.53
C VAL A 219 15.16 -16.96 -13.96
#